data_AF-A0A0V1BGV6-F1
#
_entry.id   AF-A0A0V1BGV6-F1
#
_cell.length_a   1.000
_cell.length_b   1.000
_cell.length_c   1.000
_cell.angle_alpha   90.00
_cell.angle_beta   90.00
_cell.angle_gamma   90.00
#
_symmetry.space_group_name_H-M   'P 1'
#
loop_
_entity.id
_entity.type
_entity.pdbx_description
1 polymer ?
#
loop_
_entity_poly.entity_id
_entity_poly.type
_entity_poly.pdbx_seq_one_letter_code
_entity_poly.pdbx_strand_id
1 'polypeptide(L)'
;MMNVNEIPESFSNKTMHIVDMEVFYLLLQDWFNAAYRSDRYYYYLIRELLSTIHFSVYFFSSEVIFERSNCTKNMQLTVPQVRKRNGCCGIDSNKPQNIVKCTVLHKNFYSPLNTLNDPSLQCFRGDSSALYELEAIDLMDILAE
;
A
#
# COMPACT_ATOMS: atom_id res chain seq x y z
N MET A 1 -3.03 33.58 -22.67
CA MET A 1 -1.73 32.90 -22.84
C MET A 1 -1.32 32.39 -21.48
N MET A 2 -1.45 31.09 -21.23
CA MET A 2 -1.05 30.48 -19.96
C MET A 2 0.46 30.23 -19.99
N ASN A 3 1.15 30.70 -18.95
CA ASN A 3 2.59 30.59 -18.78
C ASN A 3 2.97 29.11 -18.60
N VAL A 4 3.71 28.58 -19.57
CA VAL A 4 4.30 27.24 -19.53
C VAL A 4 5.62 27.36 -18.78
N ASN A 5 5.62 27.42 -17.43
CA ASN A 5 6.88 27.38 -16.66
C ASN A 5 6.72 27.13 -15.15
N GLU A 6 5.80 26.24 -14.76
CA GLU A 6 5.81 25.67 -13.39
C GLU A 6 5.63 24.15 -13.47
N ILE A 7 6.58 23.49 -14.13
CA ILE A 7 6.85 22.07 -13.82
C ILE A 7 7.72 22.10 -12.55
N PRO A 8 7.28 21.51 -11.43
CA PRO A 8 8.10 21.49 -10.21
C PRO A 8 9.45 20.85 -10.50
N GLU A 9 10.54 21.56 -10.19
CA GLU A 9 11.94 21.19 -10.46
C GLU A 9 12.34 19.78 -9.97
N SER A 10 11.51 19.14 -9.16
CA SER A 10 11.65 17.77 -8.66
C SER A 10 11.76 16.68 -9.74
N PHE A 11 11.30 16.93 -10.97
CA PHE A 11 11.28 15.91 -12.04
C PHE A 11 12.42 16.05 -13.07
N SER A 12 13.16 17.16 -13.06
CA SER A 12 14.06 17.54 -14.16
C SER A 12 15.28 16.60 -14.34
N ASN A 13 15.72 15.92 -13.27
CA ASN A 13 16.93 15.07 -13.28
C ASN A 13 16.68 13.58 -13.00
N LYS A 14 15.41 13.13 -12.96
CA LYS A 14 15.09 11.73 -12.67
C LYS A 14 14.96 10.93 -13.97
N THR A 15 15.50 9.71 -13.99
CA THR A 15 15.22 8.79 -15.10
C THR A 15 13.74 8.39 -15.07
N MET A 16 13.17 8.09 -16.23
CA MET A 16 11.76 7.69 -16.36
C MET A 16 11.40 6.52 -15.44
N HIS A 17 12.30 5.54 -15.30
CA HIS A 17 12.14 4.40 -14.39
C HIS A 17 12.04 4.81 -12.90
N ILE A 18 12.78 5.83 -12.47
CA ILE A 18 12.70 6.32 -11.07
C ILE A 18 11.34 6.97 -10.83
N VAL A 19 10.85 7.74 -11.80
CA VAL A 19 9.53 8.37 -11.73
C VAL A 19 8.42 7.31 -11.67
N ASP A 20 8.51 6.27 -12.51
CA ASP A 20 7.51 5.20 -12.55
C ASP A 20 7.44 4.41 -11.24
N MET A 21 8.60 4.14 -10.61
CA MET A 21 8.67 3.51 -9.30
C MET A 21 8.08 4.40 -8.20
N GLU A 22 8.38 5.70 -8.19
CA GLU A 22 7.78 6.63 -7.22
C GLU A 22 6.26 6.70 -7.37
N VAL A 23 5.75 6.78 -8.61
CA VAL A 23 4.31 6.78 -8.88
C VAL A 23 3.68 5.46 -8.42
N PHE A 24 4.33 4.33 -8.66
CA PHE A 24 3.84 3.03 -8.21
C PHE A 24 3.73 2.94 -6.69
N TYR A 25 4.72 3.45 -5.95
CA TYR A 25 4.68 3.48 -4.49
C TYR A 25 3.49 4.30 -3.96
N LEU A 26 3.19 5.42 -4.62
CA LEU A 26 2.04 6.25 -4.28
C LEU A 26 0.73 5.51 -4.55
N LEU A 27 0.62 4.83 -5.70
CA LEU A 27 -0.55 4.04 -6.07
C LEU A 27 -0.79 2.86 -5.11
N LEU A 28 0.26 2.13 -4.74
CA LEU A 28 0.19 1.05 -3.76
C LEU A 28 -0.32 1.57 -2.40
N GLN A 29 0.22 2.69 -1.94
CA GLN A 29 -0.18 3.26 -0.66
C GLN A 29 -1.62 3.80 -0.68
N ASP A 30 -2.05 4.40 -1.78
CA ASP A 30 -3.42 4.88 -1.93
C ASP A 30 -4.42 3.75 -2.01
N TRP A 31 -4.11 2.73 -2.82
CA TRP A 31 -4.88 1.50 -2.90
C TRP A 31 -5.04 0.87 -1.51
N PHE A 32 -3.94 0.67 -0.80
CA PHE A 32 -3.97 0.05 0.52
C PHE A 32 -4.82 0.85 1.51
N ASN A 33 -4.64 2.17 1.61
CA ASN A 33 -5.42 2.99 2.54
C ASN A 33 -6.90 3.10 2.18
N ALA A 34 -7.25 3.02 0.89
CA ALA A 34 -8.63 3.02 0.43
C ALA A 34 -9.33 1.67 0.67
N ALA A 35 -8.60 0.56 0.53
CA ALA A 35 -9.17 -0.79 0.52
C ALA A 35 -8.99 -1.55 1.84
N TYR A 36 -7.94 -1.30 2.62
CA TYR A 36 -7.69 -2.00 3.89
C TYR A 36 -8.61 -1.50 5.01
N ARG A 37 -9.59 -2.33 5.36
CA ARG A 37 -10.65 -2.00 6.35
C ARG A 37 -10.38 -2.53 7.76
N SER A 38 -9.39 -3.41 7.94
CA SER A 38 -9.11 -4.08 9.23
C SER A 38 -8.60 -3.12 10.31
N ASP A 39 -7.96 -2.01 9.94
CA ASP A 39 -7.66 -0.90 10.85
C ASP A 39 -8.56 0.30 10.53
N ARG A 40 -9.46 0.64 11.46
CA ARG A 40 -10.43 1.74 11.29
C ARG A 40 -9.93 3.08 11.79
N TYR A 41 -8.78 3.12 12.45
CA TYR A 41 -8.31 4.32 13.13
C TYR A 41 -7.08 4.93 12.45
N TYR A 42 -6.13 4.10 12.03
CA TYR A 42 -4.87 4.58 11.46
C TYR A 42 -4.85 4.49 9.94
N TYR A 43 -4.14 5.44 9.31
CA TYR A 43 -3.62 5.26 7.97
C TYR A 43 -2.23 4.63 8.02
N TYR A 44 -1.79 4.09 6.89
CA TYR A 44 -0.51 3.44 6.73
C TYR A 44 0.34 4.12 5.65
N LEU A 45 1.64 4.06 5.82
CA LEU A 45 2.62 4.49 4.84
C LEU A 45 3.31 3.27 4.24
N ILE A 46 3.67 3.35 2.96
CA ILE A 46 4.56 2.33 2.39
C ILE A 46 5.93 2.47 3.06
N ARG A 47 6.42 1.36 3.60
CA ARG A 47 7.74 1.27 4.21
C ARG A 47 8.74 0.76 3.19
N GLU A 48 8.41 -0.34 2.54
CA GLU A 48 9.34 -1.06 1.67
C GLU A 48 8.61 -1.93 0.64
N LEU A 49 9.20 -2.11 -0.53
CA LEU A 49 8.86 -3.15 -1.48
C LEU A 49 9.98 -4.20 -1.40
N LEU A 50 9.67 -5.40 -0.90
CA LEU A 50 10.66 -6.42 -0.60
C LEU A 50 11.14 -7.16 -1.85
N SER A 51 10.18 -7.57 -2.67
CA SER A 51 10.44 -8.43 -3.82
C SER A 51 9.38 -8.21 -4.89
N THR A 52 9.72 -8.54 -6.13
CA THR A 52 8.76 -8.63 -7.23
C THR A 52 9.06 -9.86 -8.06
N ILE A 53 8.07 -10.72 -8.21
CA ILE A 53 8.13 -11.93 -9.01
C ILE A 53 7.36 -11.68 -10.30
N HIS A 54 7.98 -12.00 -11.43
CA HIS A 54 7.34 -11.97 -12.74
C HIS A 54 6.64 -13.31 -12.98
N PHE A 55 5.32 -13.33 -12.96
CA PHE A 55 4.53 -14.54 -13.15
C PHE A 55 4.28 -14.84 -14.64
N SER A 56 4.06 -13.78 -15.43
CA SER A 56 3.93 -13.86 -16.88
C SER A 56 4.31 -12.52 -17.50
N VAL A 57 4.47 -12.45 -18.82
CA VAL A 57 4.84 -11.22 -19.57
C VAL A 57 4.14 -9.97 -19.06
N TYR A 58 2.86 -10.06 -18.70
CA TYR A 58 2.04 -8.93 -18.26
C TYR A 58 1.60 -8.99 -16.79
N PHE A 59 2.13 -9.89 -15.95
CA PHE A 59 1.69 -9.99 -14.56
C PHE A 59 2.87 -10.17 -13.62
N PHE A 60 2.83 -9.37 -12.57
CA PHE A 60 3.81 -9.29 -11.51
C PHE A 60 3.10 -9.48 -10.18
N SER A 61 3.83 -10.03 -9.22
CA SER A 61 3.44 -10.11 -7.82
C SER A 61 4.51 -9.45 -6.98
N SER A 62 4.16 -8.40 -6.23
CA SER A 62 5.09 -7.68 -5.38
C SER A 62 4.76 -7.89 -3.91
N GLU A 63 5.78 -8.17 -3.11
CA GLU A 63 5.67 -8.16 -1.66
C GLU A 63 5.94 -6.75 -1.13
N VAL A 64 4.99 -6.20 -0.38
CA VAL A 64 5.01 -4.81 0.08
C VAL A 64 4.79 -4.76 1.59
N ILE A 65 5.58 -3.96 2.28
CA ILE A 65 5.42 -3.66 3.70
C ILE A 65 4.83 -2.27 3.87
N PHE A 66 3.73 -2.20 4.62
CA PHE A 66 3.13 -0.98 5.11
C PHE A 66 3.39 -0.83 6.61
N GLU A 67 3.66 0.40 7.04
CA GLU A 67 3.81 0.78 8.45
C GLU A 67 2.67 1.70 8.88
N ARG A 68 2.12 1.47 10.07
CA ARG A 68 1.12 2.34 10.67
C ARG A 68 1.69 3.75 10.82
N SER A 69 0.88 4.75 10.53
CA SER A 69 1.29 6.15 10.61
C SER A 69 0.67 6.89 11.79
N ASN A 70 1.26 8.04 12.16
CA ASN A 70 0.66 9.00 13.09
C ASN A 70 -0.59 9.70 12.50
N CYS A 71 -0.80 9.62 11.18
CA CYS A 71 -1.98 10.15 10.52
C CYS A 71 -3.15 9.17 10.71
N THR A 72 -4.24 9.69 11.22
CA THR A 72 -5.41 8.91 11.62
C THR A 72 -6.62 9.29 10.78
N LYS A 73 -7.57 8.35 10.63
CA LYS A 73 -8.77 8.52 9.80
C LYS A 73 -9.72 9.62 10.33
N ASN A 74 -9.56 10.03 11.60
CA ASN A 74 -10.29 11.16 12.20
C ASN A 74 -9.74 12.54 11.80
N MET A 75 -8.52 12.64 11.23
CA MET A 75 -7.92 13.90 10.79
C MET A 75 -8.52 14.45 9.49
N GLN A 76 -9.52 13.76 8.92
CA GLN A 76 -10.21 14.12 7.66
C GLN A 76 -9.28 14.30 6.45
N LEU A 77 -8.10 13.66 6.48
CA LEU A 77 -7.21 13.60 5.33
C LEU A 77 -7.82 12.73 4.24
N THR A 78 -7.75 13.19 3.00
CA THR A 78 -7.94 12.33 1.83
C THR A 78 -6.77 11.36 1.69
N VAL A 79 -7.01 10.20 1.08
CA VAL A 79 -5.99 9.15 0.92
C VAL A 79 -4.70 9.68 0.25
N PRO A 80 -4.75 10.49 -0.84
CA PRO A 80 -3.54 11.08 -1.44
C PRO A 80 -2.79 12.08 -0.54
N GLN A 81 -3.44 12.62 0.50
CA GLN A 81 -2.81 13.51 1.47
C GLN A 81 -2.01 12.76 2.53
N VAL A 82 -2.23 11.46 2.74
CA VAL A 82 -1.49 10.66 3.72
C VAL A 82 -0.08 10.41 3.19
N ARG A 83 0.89 11.28 3.49
CA ARG A 83 2.27 11.18 2.95
C ARG A 83 3.30 11.73 3.92
N LYS A 84 4.54 11.25 3.82
CA LYS A 84 5.70 11.81 4.55
C LYS A 84 5.89 13.30 4.32
N ARG A 85 5.77 13.75 3.07
CA ARG A 85 5.85 15.18 2.70
C ARG A 85 4.75 16.06 3.32
N ASN A 86 3.63 15.45 3.75
CA ASN A 86 2.50 16.15 4.37
C ASN A 86 2.48 15.98 5.90
N GLY A 87 3.59 15.53 6.50
CA GLY A 87 3.73 15.40 7.96
C GLY A 87 3.31 14.05 8.54
N CYS A 88 2.87 13.08 7.72
CA CYS A 88 2.63 11.72 8.19
C CYS A 88 3.95 10.96 8.39
N CYS A 89 4.14 10.29 9.51
CA CYS A 89 5.32 9.45 9.77
C CYS A 89 4.92 8.08 10.31
N GLY A 90 5.76 7.08 10.08
CA GLY A 90 5.59 5.76 10.66
C GLY A 90 5.71 5.82 12.18
N ILE A 91 4.85 5.12 12.90
CA ILE A 91 4.85 5.06 14.36
C ILE A 91 5.23 3.66 14.83
N ASP A 92 6.21 3.59 15.74
CA ASP A 92 6.63 2.34 16.37
C ASP A 92 6.83 1.21 15.35
N SER A 93 7.51 1.47 14.23
CA SER A 93 7.67 0.54 13.10
C SER A 93 8.52 -0.70 13.43
N ASN A 94 9.08 -0.76 14.63
CA ASN A 94 9.73 -1.93 15.20
C ASN A 94 8.73 -2.91 15.85
N LYS A 95 7.49 -2.48 16.12
CA LYS A 95 6.43 -3.29 16.70
C LYS A 95 5.67 -4.03 15.59
N PRO A 96 5.67 -5.38 15.55
CA PRO A 96 5.08 -6.14 14.46
C PRO A 96 3.59 -5.88 14.23
N GLN A 97 2.82 -5.57 15.29
CA GLN A 97 1.40 -5.21 15.21
C GLN A 97 1.11 -3.89 14.46
N ASN A 98 2.13 -3.07 14.23
CA ASN A 98 2.03 -1.83 13.46
C ASN A 98 2.44 -2.03 12.01
N ILE A 99 2.83 -3.24 11.63
CA ILE A 99 3.26 -3.59 10.28
C ILE A 99 2.17 -4.41 9.62
N VAL A 100 1.94 -4.15 8.34
CA VAL A 100 1.10 -4.99 7.48
C VAL A 100 1.92 -5.38 6.26
N LYS A 101 1.97 -6.67 5.97
CA LYS A 101 2.66 -7.23 4.80
C LYS A 101 1.61 -7.66 3.79
N CYS A 102 1.77 -7.24 2.54
CA CYS A 102 0.85 -7.57 1.46
C CYS A 102 1.56 -8.23 0.29
N THR A 103 0.87 -9.13 -0.40
CA THR A 103 1.24 -9.61 -1.73
C THR A 103 0.31 -8.98 -2.77
N VAL A 104 0.82 -8.08 -3.60
CA VAL A 104 0.03 -7.27 -4.54
C VAL A 104 0.29 -7.70 -5.98
N LEU A 105 -0.77 -8.07 -6.69
CA LEU A 105 -0.75 -8.38 -8.11
C LEU A 105 -0.91 -7.12 -8.96
N HIS A 106 -0.08 -6.97 -9.98
CA HIS A 106 -0.18 -5.85 -10.92
C HIS A 106 0.29 -6.24 -12.31
N LYS A 107 -0.28 -5.60 -13.34
CA LYS A 107 0.11 -5.86 -14.73
C LYS A 107 1.26 -4.99 -15.22
N ASN A 108 1.36 -3.82 -14.63
CA ASN A 108 2.37 -2.79 -14.79
C ASN A 108 2.15 -1.76 -13.67
N PHE A 109 2.99 -0.74 -13.61
CA PHE A 109 2.93 0.31 -12.58
C PHE A 109 1.67 1.20 -12.61
N TYR A 110 0.77 1.05 -13.60
CA TYR A 110 -0.43 1.89 -13.77
C TYR A 110 -1.75 1.09 -13.74
N SER A 111 -1.69 -0.22 -13.53
CA SER A 111 -2.88 -1.07 -13.59
C SER A 111 -3.81 -0.79 -12.40
N PRO A 112 -5.15 -0.78 -12.59
CA PRO A 112 -6.09 -0.56 -11.48
C PRO A 112 -6.01 -1.71 -10.48
N LEU A 113 -5.30 -1.48 -9.37
CA LEU A 113 -5.01 -2.48 -8.33
C LEU A 113 -6.28 -3.13 -7.77
N ASN A 114 -7.38 -2.38 -7.63
CA ASN A 114 -8.67 -2.90 -7.15
C ASN A 114 -9.28 -4.03 -7.99
N THR A 115 -8.87 -4.18 -9.26
CA THR A 115 -9.42 -5.23 -10.14
C THR A 115 -8.77 -6.60 -9.94
N LEU A 116 -7.58 -6.63 -9.34
CA LEU A 116 -6.76 -7.84 -9.18
C LEU A 116 -6.53 -8.21 -7.71
N ASN A 117 -6.87 -7.33 -6.78
CA ASN A 117 -6.43 -7.44 -5.40
C ASN A 117 -7.59 -7.22 -4.42
N ASP A 118 -7.58 -8.04 -3.37
CA ASP A 118 -8.39 -7.90 -2.17
C ASP A 118 -7.45 -7.90 -0.95
N PRO A 119 -7.30 -6.76 -0.23
CA PRO A 119 -6.44 -6.69 0.93
C PRO A 119 -6.81 -7.68 2.04
N SER A 120 -8.07 -8.11 2.16
CA SER A 120 -8.48 -9.07 3.19
C SER A 120 -7.88 -10.47 2.97
N LEU A 121 -7.55 -10.80 1.73
CA LEU A 121 -6.96 -12.08 1.34
C LEU A 121 -5.44 -12.00 1.17
N GLN A 122 -4.91 -10.80 1.02
CA GLN A 122 -3.53 -10.58 0.56
C GLN A 122 -2.66 -9.83 1.54
N CYS A 123 -3.24 -9.25 2.60
CA CYS A 123 -2.53 -8.42 3.56
C CYS A 123 -2.70 -8.95 4.99
N PHE A 124 -1.59 -9.21 5.66
CA PHE A 124 -1.54 -9.82 6.98
C PHE A 124 -0.74 -8.94 7.94
N ARG A 125 -1.12 -8.92 9.22
CA ARG A 125 -0.34 -8.15 10.21
C ARG A 125 1.01 -8.81 10.46
N GLY A 126 2.01 -8.00 10.81
CA GLY A 126 3.37 -8.46 11.03
C GLY A 126 3.54 -9.35 12.28
N ASP A 127 2.61 -9.26 13.23
CA ASP A 127 2.50 -10.14 14.41
C ASP A 127 1.63 -11.38 14.15
N SER A 128 0.99 -11.46 12.99
CA SER A 128 0.16 -12.59 12.59
C SER A 128 0.91 -13.48 11.60
N SER A 129 0.69 -14.79 11.68
CA SER A 129 1.09 -15.66 10.58
C SER A 129 0.02 -15.59 9.50
N ALA A 130 0.42 -15.52 8.23
CA ALA A 130 -0.53 -15.60 7.12
C ALA A 130 -1.40 -16.86 7.22
N LEU A 131 -0.84 -17.96 7.75
CA LEU A 131 -1.57 -19.21 8.03
C LEU A 131 -2.69 -19.01 9.07
N TYR A 132 -2.44 -18.28 10.15
CA TYR A 132 -3.42 -18.02 11.19
C TYR A 132 -4.59 -17.14 10.72
N GLU A 133 -4.33 -16.11 9.91
CA GLU A 133 -5.42 -15.30 9.34
C GLU A 133 -6.24 -16.09 8.32
N LEU A 134 -5.61 -16.97 7.53
CA LEU A 134 -6.31 -17.86 6.60
C LEU A 134 -7.20 -18.87 7.34
N GLU A 135 -6.71 -19.49 8.43
CA GLU A 135 -7.50 -20.38 9.28
C GLU A 135 -8.70 -19.67 9.92
N ALA A 136 -8.56 -18.37 10.26
CA ALA A 136 -9.65 -17.59 10.82
C ALA A 136 -10.76 -17.24 9.80
N ILE A 137 -10.42 -17.13 8.52
CA ILE A 137 -11.39 -16.95 7.43
C ILE A 137 -12.23 -18.21 7.26
N ASP A 138 -11.59 -19.38 7.25
CA ASP A 138 -12.27 -20.69 7.12
C ASP A 138 -13.20 -20.96 8.33
N LEU A 139 -12.77 -20.61 9.55
CA LEU A 139 -13.57 -20.82 10.76
C LEU A 139 -14.83 -19.94 10.83
N MET A 140 -14.77 -18.70 10.33
CA MET A 140 -15.93 -17.80 10.37
C MET A 140 -16.99 -18.16 9.32
N ASP A 141 -16.58 -18.72 8.17
CA ASP A 141 -17.49 -19.25 7.16
C ASP A 141 -18.12 -20.58 7.60
N ILE A 142 -17.38 -21.44 8.32
CA ILE A 142 -17.91 -22.70 8.90
C ILE A 142 -18.93 -22.44 10.03
N LEU A 143 -18.77 -21.35 10.79
CA LEU A 143 -19.67 -21.00 11.90
C LEU A 143 -20.89 -20.17 11.47
N ALA A 144 -21.00 -19.83 10.17
CA ALA A 144 -22.12 -19.10 9.59
C ALA A 144 -23.15 -20.01 8.88
N GLU A 145 -22.90 -21.33 8.83
CA GLU A 145 -23.86 -22.38 8.44
C GLU A 145 -24.51 -23.05 9.67
#